data_AF-A0A8H7F9L0-F1
#
_entry.id   AF-A0A8H7F9L0-F1
#
_cell.length_a   1.000
_cell.length_b   1.000
_cell.length_c   1.000
_cell.angle_alpha   90.00
_cell.angle_beta   90.00
_cell.angle_gamma   90.00
#
_symmetry.space_group_name_H-M   'P 1'
#
loop_
_entity.id
_entity.type
_entity.pdbx_description
1 polymer ?
#
loop_
_entity_poly.entity_id
_entity_poly.type
_entity_poly.pdbx_seq_one_letter_code
_entity_poly.pdbx_strand_id
1 'polypeptide(L)'
;MIETLLISCGYEIEALSARDFDFGTLDTVTRLRIYAPAPVTLKFPIIVPPSVQYLELSEVPQKVFVSLLYQCPNLVECSADVRKELDGPPFTKPLILNHLKRLDTGAMNAIVMSSSVQHLLLPSLEFLRLDYLSECSLDIVPFCRSVSATLTSLTIRMHSATSDYEGLYQLCRSTFPKLRDLKFDSEYFTPLMSAIRALSPLDGDCNNLRPLHLSALESISWYSDALGMAPRILLDSLKNWWSDEALHLHLEFYGYSRSQQEDWTPGLREELRSIVGRHQIEIIWAGDKI
;
A
#
# COMPACT_ATOMS: atom_id res chain seq x y z
N MET A 1 11.37 31.32 -11.61
CA MET A 1 11.13 30.63 -10.33
C MET A 1 10.68 29.23 -10.70
N ILE A 2 11.48 28.21 -10.39
CA ILE A 2 11.16 26.83 -10.76
C ILE A 2 10.55 26.18 -9.53
N GLU A 3 9.21 26.05 -9.53
CA GLU A 3 8.49 25.37 -8.45
C GLU A 3 8.52 23.85 -8.64
N THR A 4 8.61 23.38 -9.89
CA THR A 4 8.63 21.97 -10.26
C THR A 4 9.81 21.67 -11.18
N LEU A 5 10.60 20.66 -10.80
CA LEU A 5 11.67 20.11 -11.61
C LEU A 5 11.31 18.67 -11.99
N LEU A 6 11.27 18.41 -13.29
CA LEU A 6 11.03 17.09 -13.87
C LEU A 6 12.29 16.64 -14.60
N ILE A 7 12.80 15.48 -14.22
CA ILE A 7 13.97 14.86 -14.83
C ILE A 7 13.52 13.52 -15.41
N SER A 8 13.71 13.36 -16.71
CA SER A 8 13.51 12.10 -17.39
C SER A 8 14.87 11.63 -17.88
N CYS A 9 15.31 10.51 -17.34
CA CYS A 9 16.56 9.89 -17.69
C CYS A 9 16.35 8.89 -18.83
N GLY A 10 17.26 8.86 -19.80
CA GLY A 10 17.26 7.85 -20.85
C GLY A 10 17.80 6.49 -20.38
N TYR A 11 17.88 5.52 -21.30
CA TYR A 11 18.40 4.18 -21.04
C TYR A 11 19.92 4.13 -20.74
N GLU A 12 20.66 5.22 -21.00
CA GLU A 12 22.12 5.33 -20.77
C GLU A 12 22.48 5.96 -19.40
N ILE A 13 21.69 5.68 -18.37
CA ILE A 13 21.92 6.19 -17.00
C ILE A 13 23.28 5.77 -16.42
N GLU A 14 23.85 4.65 -16.87
CA GLU A 14 25.15 4.16 -16.36
C GLU A 14 26.32 5.11 -16.62
N ALA A 15 26.18 6.04 -17.60
CA ALA A 15 27.18 7.08 -17.87
C ALA A 15 27.01 8.34 -17.00
N LEU A 16 25.92 8.45 -16.24
CA LEU A 16 25.65 9.61 -15.40
C LEU A 16 26.43 9.51 -14.08
N SER A 17 27.01 10.63 -13.68
CA SER A 17 27.78 10.79 -12.45
C SER A 17 26.91 11.39 -11.33
N ALA A 18 27.34 11.26 -10.08
CA ALA A 18 26.68 11.91 -8.94
C ALA A 18 26.60 13.45 -9.08
N ARG A 19 27.46 14.07 -9.90
CA ARG A 19 27.41 15.52 -10.16
C ARG A 19 26.22 15.92 -11.02
N ASP A 20 25.70 15.00 -11.82
CA ASP A 20 24.56 15.26 -12.70
C ASP A 20 23.23 15.29 -11.93
N PHE A 21 23.24 14.92 -10.65
CA PHE A 21 22.09 14.88 -9.75
C PHE A 21 22.32 15.65 -8.45
N ASP A 22 23.02 16.79 -8.56
CA ASP A 22 23.14 17.77 -7.48
C ASP A 22 22.17 18.94 -7.69
N PHE A 23 21.05 18.91 -6.97
CA PHE A 23 20.03 19.96 -6.96
C PHE A 23 20.09 20.81 -5.70
N GLY A 24 21.12 20.65 -4.86
CA GLY A 24 21.17 21.25 -3.52
C GLY A 24 21.14 22.78 -3.51
N THR A 25 21.42 23.43 -4.63
CA THR A 25 21.38 24.90 -4.79
C THR A 25 20.07 25.41 -5.38
N LEU A 26 19.15 24.51 -5.76
CA LEU A 26 17.87 24.86 -6.38
C LEU A 26 16.79 25.14 -5.33
N ASP A 27 17.05 26.10 -4.44
CA ASP A 27 16.23 26.37 -3.25
C ASP A 27 14.76 26.71 -3.55
N THR A 28 14.42 27.09 -4.78
CA THR A 28 13.03 27.36 -5.17
C THR A 28 12.22 26.11 -5.53
N VAL A 29 12.88 24.97 -5.73
CA VAL A 29 12.24 23.72 -6.17
C VAL A 29 11.48 23.11 -5.00
N THR A 30 10.15 23.02 -5.13
CA THR A 30 9.29 22.40 -4.12
C THR A 30 8.77 21.03 -4.57
N ARG A 31 8.78 20.76 -5.88
CA ARG A 31 8.39 19.48 -6.48
C ARG A 31 9.53 18.92 -7.31
N LEU A 32 10.00 17.73 -6.97
CA LEU A 32 11.06 17.03 -7.69
C LEU A 32 10.55 15.67 -8.16
N ARG A 33 10.64 15.43 -9.46
CA ARG A 33 10.31 14.14 -10.08
C ARG A 33 11.49 13.63 -10.88
N ILE A 34 11.97 12.44 -10.57
CA ILE A 34 13.07 11.80 -11.29
C ILE A 34 12.59 10.45 -11.82
N TYR A 35 12.36 10.40 -13.13
CA TYR A 35 11.93 9.20 -13.82
C TYR A 35 13.07 8.54 -14.57
N ALA A 36 13.26 7.25 -14.31
CA ALA A 36 14.10 6.35 -15.07
C ALA A 36 13.22 5.23 -15.64
N PRO A 37 13.36 4.89 -16.95
CA PRO A 37 12.60 3.79 -17.52
C PRO A 37 13.02 2.47 -16.84
N ALA A 38 12.04 1.63 -16.49
CA ALA A 38 12.35 0.28 -16.02
C ALA A 38 13.18 -0.48 -17.08
N PRO A 39 14.19 -1.28 -16.70
CA PRO A 39 14.58 -1.69 -15.34
C PRO A 39 15.71 -0.85 -14.72
N VAL A 40 15.82 0.44 -15.08
CA VAL A 40 16.95 1.27 -14.66
C VAL A 40 16.78 1.77 -13.22
N THR A 41 17.69 1.36 -12.35
CA THR A 41 17.76 1.80 -10.95
C THR A 41 18.69 3.00 -10.78
N LEU A 42 18.25 4.06 -10.09
CA LEU A 42 19.08 5.24 -9.79
C LEU A 42 20.04 4.95 -8.61
N LYS A 43 21.25 4.48 -8.92
CA LYS A 43 22.21 3.99 -7.91
C LYS A 43 23.15 5.05 -7.33
N PHE A 44 23.19 6.24 -7.90
CA PHE A 44 24.07 7.32 -7.45
C PHE A 44 23.43 8.15 -6.33
N PRO A 45 24.24 8.85 -5.51
CA PRO A 45 23.74 9.84 -4.59
C PRO A 45 22.98 10.94 -5.34
N ILE A 46 21.80 11.29 -4.83
CA ILE A 46 20.98 12.40 -5.31
C ILE A 46 20.99 13.45 -4.20
N ILE A 47 21.44 14.66 -4.51
CA ILE A 47 21.41 15.79 -3.58
C ILE A 47 20.19 16.63 -3.90
N VAL A 48 19.33 16.84 -2.91
CA VAL A 48 18.06 17.55 -3.06
C VAL A 48 17.99 18.76 -2.11
N PRO A 49 17.37 19.88 -2.54
CA PRO A 49 17.27 21.04 -1.69
C PRO A 49 16.24 20.80 -0.58
N PRO A 50 16.43 21.37 0.63
CA PRO A 50 15.54 21.16 1.78
C PRO A 50 14.14 21.78 1.61
N SER A 51 13.94 22.59 0.57
CA SER A 51 12.66 23.17 0.18
C SER A 51 11.73 22.18 -0.52
N VAL A 52 12.20 21.00 -0.91
CA VAL A 52 11.38 19.95 -1.53
C VAL A 52 10.27 19.50 -0.58
N GLN A 53 9.04 19.59 -1.08
CA GLN A 53 7.81 19.16 -0.41
C GLN A 53 7.20 17.93 -1.10
N TYR A 54 7.44 17.74 -2.39
CA TYR A 54 6.93 16.62 -3.17
C TYR A 54 8.07 15.92 -3.86
N LEU A 55 8.27 14.64 -3.56
CA LEU A 55 9.34 13.82 -4.13
C LEU A 55 8.73 12.59 -4.80
N GLU A 56 9.03 12.42 -6.08
CA GLU A 56 8.64 11.24 -6.86
C GLU A 56 9.85 10.67 -7.57
N LEU A 57 10.11 9.39 -7.34
CA LEU A 57 11.30 8.70 -7.84
C LEU A 57 10.89 7.38 -8.50
N SER A 58 11.54 7.07 -9.62
CA SER A 58 11.62 5.69 -10.12
C SER A 58 12.42 4.80 -9.16
N GLU A 59 12.69 3.56 -9.59
CA GLU A 59 13.40 2.58 -8.77
C GLU A 59 14.73 3.12 -8.21
N VAL A 60 14.85 3.17 -6.88
CA VAL A 60 16.05 3.60 -6.15
C VAL A 60 16.48 2.56 -5.11
N PRO A 61 17.78 2.42 -4.81
CA PRO A 61 18.23 1.62 -3.68
C PRO A 61 17.77 2.21 -2.34
N GLN A 62 17.56 1.36 -1.34
CA GLN A 62 17.16 1.78 0.01
C GLN A 62 18.09 2.84 0.60
N LYS A 63 19.41 2.68 0.43
CA LYS A 63 20.39 3.67 0.91
C LYS A 63 20.15 5.07 0.32
N VAL A 64 19.81 5.15 -0.97
CA VAL A 64 19.54 6.43 -1.65
C VAL A 64 18.24 7.03 -1.11
N PHE A 65 17.19 6.21 -1.00
CA PHE A 65 15.90 6.63 -0.46
C PHE A 65 15.99 7.18 0.96
N VAL A 66 16.61 6.44 1.89
CA VAL A 66 16.80 6.88 3.28
C VAL A 66 17.60 8.19 3.33
N SER A 67 18.66 8.32 2.52
CA SER A 67 19.47 9.55 2.45
C SER A 67 18.64 10.75 1.97
N LEU A 68 17.68 10.54 1.07
CA LEU A 68 16.79 11.61 0.58
C LEU A 68 15.79 12.06 1.65
N LEU A 69 15.26 11.13 2.44
CA LEU A 69 14.35 11.49 3.53
C LEU A 69 15.01 12.42 4.57
N TYR A 70 16.31 12.25 4.85
CA TYR A 70 17.06 13.16 5.73
C TYR A 70 17.29 14.55 5.12
N GLN A 71 17.33 14.67 3.79
CA GLN A 71 17.56 15.93 3.09
C GLN A 71 16.29 16.78 2.96
N CYS A 72 15.10 16.16 3.04
CA CYS A 72 13.81 16.80 2.82
C CYS A 72 12.98 16.91 4.12
N PRO A 73 13.30 17.81 5.07
CA PRO A 73 12.54 17.94 6.31
C PRO A 73 11.11 18.48 6.10
N ASN A 74 10.85 19.16 4.99
CA ASN A 74 9.55 19.76 4.65
C ASN A 74 8.68 18.85 3.76
N LEU A 75 9.04 17.58 3.64
CA LEU A 75 8.36 16.64 2.75
C LEU A 75 6.89 16.46 3.16
N VAL A 76 5.99 16.63 2.20
CA VAL A 76 4.53 16.46 2.32
C VAL A 76 4.08 15.18 1.63
N GLU A 77 4.62 14.90 0.44
CA GLU A 77 4.34 13.68 -0.30
C GLU A 77 5.63 13.04 -0.82
N CYS A 78 5.72 11.72 -0.67
CA CYS A 78 6.84 10.92 -1.14
C CYS A 78 6.33 9.68 -1.86
N SER A 79 6.80 9.48 -3.08
CA SER A 79 6.60 8.25 -3.84
C SER A 79 7.92 7.76 -4.39
N ALA A 80 8.27 6.50 -4.10
CA ALA A 80 9.47 5.88 -4.62
C ALA A 80 9.29 4.37 -4.76
N ASP A 81 9.71 3.82 -5.89
CA ASP A 81 9.93 2.38 -5.97
C ASP A 81 11.29 2.06 -5.33
N VAL A 82 11.30 1.31 -4.23
CA VAL A 82 12.52 1.07 -3.47
C VAL A 82 12.98 -0.35 -3.74
N ARG A 83 14.13 -0.51 -4.39
CA ARG A 83 14.68 -1.83 -4.67
C ARG A 83 15.01 -2.56 -3.38
N LYS A 84 14.67 -3.85 -3.32
CA LYS A 84 15.02 -4.74 -2.20
C LYS A 84 16.54 -4.81 -2.03
N GLU A 85 17.03 -4.31 -0.90
CA GLU A 85 18.36 -4.60 -0.38
C GLU A 85 18.18 -5.38 0.93
N LEU A 86 18.73 -6.59 1.03
CA LEU A 86 18.63 -7.41 2.25
C LEU A 86 19.31 -6.74 3.46
N ASP A 87 20.32 -5.92 3.19
CA ASP A 87 21.17 -5.26 4.19
C ASP A 87 21.24 -3.73 3.97
N GLY A 88 20.14 -3.11 3.53
CA GLY A 88 20.09 -1.66 3.39
C GLY A 88 20.37 -0.97 4.74
N PRO A 89 21.07 0.18 4.76
CA PRO A 89 21.52 0.76 6.01
C PRO A 89 20.32 1.15 6.90
N PRO A 90 20.37 0.82 8.19
CA PRO A 90 19.30 1.18 9.12
C PRO A 90 19.19 2.71 9.25
N PHE A 91 18.04 3.18 9.72
CA PHE A 91 17.96 4.54 10.26
C PHE A 91 18.93 4.65 11.44
N THR A 92 20.06 5.33 11.24
CA THR A 92 21.12 5.46 12.25
C THR A 92 20.82 6.55 13.28
N LYS A 93 19.85 7.42 13.01
CA LYS A 93 19.41 8.51 13.87
C LYS A 93 17.88 8.66 13.76
N PRO A 94 17.21 9.21 14.77
CA PRO A 94 15.80 9.57 14.65
C PRO A 94 15.57 10.58 13.51
N LEU A 95 14.59 10.30 12.66
CA LEU A 95 14.07 11.14 11.60
C LEU A 95 12.59 11.39 11.84
N ILE A 96 12.22 12.67 11.94
CA ILE A 96 10.84 13.10 12.16
C ILE A 96 10.40 13.92 10.96
N LEU A 97 9.44 13.42 10.20
CA LEU A 97 8.86 14.13 9.06
C LEU A 97 7.48 14.67 9.45
N ASN A 98 7.47 15.85 10.07
CA ASN A 98 6.26 16.45 10.66
C ASN A 98 5.16 16.79 9.65
N HIS A 99 5.51 16.92 8.37
CA HIS A 99 4.58 17.36 7.34
C HIS A 99 4.20 16.26 6.35
N LEU A 100 4.82 15.07 6.45
CA LEU A 100 4.59 13.99 5.50
C LEU A 100 3.18 13.43 5.68
N LYS A 101 2.31 13.70 4.71
CA LYS A 101 0.93 13.24 4.66
C LYS A 101 0.76 11.99 3.82
N ARG A 102 1.56 11.83 2.75
CA ARG A 102 1.45 10.71 1.82
C ARG A 102 2.80 10.03 1.63
N LEU A 103 2.80 8.71 1.82
CA LEU A 103 3.94 7.84 1.58
C LEU A 103 3.50 6.66 0.71
N ASP A 104 4.11 6.54 -0.47
CA ASP A 104 3.89 5.45 -1.42
C ASP A 104 5.24 4.79 -1.72
N THR A 105 5.46 3.56 -1.23
CA THR A 105 6.76 2.89 -1.41
C THR A 105 6.60 1.49 -1.99
N GLY A 106 7.29 1.26 -3.12
CA GLY A 106 7.28 0.01 -3.89
C GLY A 106 7.81 -1.22 -3.13
N ALA A 107 8.66 -1.04 -2.11
CA ALA A 107 9.07 -2.13 -1.22
C ALA A 107 9.19 -1.66 0.23
N MET A 108 8.32 -2.19 1.07
CA MET A 108 8.28 -1.80 2.48
C MET A 108 9.45 -2.35 3.31
N ASN A 109 10.18 -3.36 2.82
CA ASN A 109 11.36 -3.91 3.50
C ASN A 109 12.34 -2.81 3.95
N ALA A 110 12.44 -1.74 3.16
CA ALA A 110 13.36 -0.63 3.43
C ALA A 110 13.01 0.19 4.68
N ILE A 111 11.72 0.29 5.01
CA ILE A 111 11.24 1.10 6.13
C ILE A 111 10.98 0.21 7.36
N VAL A 112 10.59 -1.04 7.14
CA VAL A 112 9.92 -1.90 8.12
C VAL A 112 10.86 -2.81 8.91
N MET A 113 12.18 -2.65 8.77
CA MET A 113 13.12 -3.37 9.64
C MET A 113 12.90 -2.95 11.10
N SER A 114 12.50 -3.90 11.95
CA SER A 114 11.88 -3.67 13.27
C SER A 114 12.68 -2.79 14.23
N SER A 115 14.02 -2.81 14.16
CA SER A 115 14.89 -1.94 14.94
C SER A 115 14.97 -0.51 14.40
N SER A 116 14.88 -0.34 13.08
CA SER A 116 15.05 0.96 12.41
C SER A 116 13.75 1.76 12.34
N VAL A 117 12.59 1.08 12.33
CA VAL A 117 11.26 1.71 12.38
C VAL A 117 11.13 2.66 13.56
N GLN A 118 11.72 2.33 14.71
CA GLN A 118 11.66 3.16 15.92
C GLN A 118 12.30 4.55 15.72
N HIS A 119 13.17 4.68 14.73
CA HIS A 119 13.81 5.93 14.39
C HIS A 119 13.08 6.73 13.32
N LEU A 120 11.99 6.22 12.73
CA LEU A 120 11.19 6.97 11.77
C LEU A 120 9.83 7.36 12.38
N LEU A 121 9.61 8.67 12.57
CA LEU A 121 8.36 9.20 13.12
C LEU A 121 7.63 10.03 12.06
N LEU A 122 6.39 9.63 11.76
CA LEU A 122 5.55 10.24 10.73
C LEU A 122 4.22 10.73 11.36
N PRO A 123 4.25 11.76 12.23
CA PRO A 123 3.10 12.14 13.07
C PRO A 123 1.93 12.77 12.31
N SER A 124 2.07 13.02 11.01
CA SER A 124 1.03 13.62 10.15
C SER A 124 0.62 12.70 8.99
N LEU A 125 1.02 11.43 9.02
CA LEU A 125 0.78 10.52 7.91
C LEU A 125 -0.70 10.16 7.78
N GLU A 126 -1.30 10.52 6.65
CA GLU A 126 -2.71 10.32 6.35
C GLU A 126 -2.92 9.19 5.32
N PHE A 127 -1.99 9.03 4.38
CA PHE A 127 -2.05 8.08 3.27
C PHE A 127 -0.80 7.20 3.23
N LEU A 128 -1.00 5.89 3.26
CA LEU A 128 0.08 4.92 3.20
C LEU A 128 -0.22 3.85 2.16
N ARG A 129 0.69 3.68 1.20
CA ARG A 129 0.65 2.58 0.23
C ARG A 129 1.89 1.71 0.35
N LEU A 130 1.63 0.41 0.47
CA LEU A 130 2.59 -0.62 0.83
C LEU A 130 2.60 -1.68 -0.26
N ASP A 131 3.67 -1.75 -1.03
CA ASP A 131 3.84 -2.78 -2.04
C ASP A 131 4.74 -3.90 -1.45
N TYR A 132 4.18 -5.10 -1.38
CA TYR A 132 4.75 -6.30 -0.81
C TYR A 132 5.33 -7.16 -1.94
N LEU A 133 6.65 -7.03 -2.15
CA LEU A 133 7.39 -7.63 -3.27
C LEU A 133 8.15 -8.92 -2.92
N SER A 134 8.16 -9.41 -1.67
CA SER A 134 9.07 -10.52 -1.31
C SER A 134 8.55 -11.51 -0.29
N GLU A 135 9.01 -12.76 -0.37
CA GLU A 135 8.71 -13.89 0.53
C GLU A 135 9.11 -13.71 2.01
N CYS A 136 9.79 -12.61 2.37
CA CYS A 136 10.28 -12.35 3.72
C CYS A 136 9.17 -11.80 4.63
N SER A 137 9.03 -12.36 5.84
CA SER A 137 8.13 -11.83 6.87
C SER A 137 8.43 -10.36 7.16
N LEU A 138 7.41 -9.50 7.02
CA LEU A 138 7.55 -8.08 7.26
C LEU A 138 6.94 -7.77 8.63
N ASP A 139 7.69 -7.08 9.49
CA ASP A 139 7.14 -6.46 10.70
C ASP A 139 6.30 -5.20 10.38
N ILE A 140 5.42 -5.31 9.38
CA ILE A 140 4.52 -4.26 8.89
C ILE A 140 3.55 -3.79 9.98
N VAL A 141 3.21 -4.70 10.89
CA VAL A 141 2.29 -4.47 12.00
C VAL A 141 2.83 -3.40 12.96
N PRO A 142 4.04 -3.52 13.54
CA PRO A 142 4.65 -2.45 14.33
C PRO A 142 4.66 -1.08 13.66
N PHE A 143 5.03 -0.99 12.38
CA PHE A 143 5.06 0.28 11.66
C PHE A 143 3.65 0.86 11.50
N CYS A 144 2.69 0.09 11.00
CA CYS A 144 1.33 0.60 10.82
C CYS A 144 0.67 0.99 12.15
N ARG A 145 1.00 0.31 13.25
CA ARG A 145 0.57 0.71 14.60
C ARG A 145 1.13 2.07 15.00
N SER A 146 2.37 2.41 14.66
CA SER A 146 2.98 3.70 15.04
C SER A 146 2.31 4.90 14.37
N VAL A 147 1.73 4.71 13.18
CA VAL A 147 1.00 5.74 12.40
C VAL A 147 -0.53 5.60 12.45
N SER A 148 -1.04 4.62 13.21
CA SER A 148 -2.46 4.25 13.21
C SER A 148 -3.41 5.40 13.58
N ALA A 149 -3.00 6.31 14.46
CA ALA A 149 -3.82 7.40 14.96
C ALA A 149 -4.08 8.53 13.93
N THR A 150 -3.34 8.55 12.83
CA THR A 150 -3.38 9.60 11.79
C THR A 150 -3.83 9.07 10.45
N LEU A 151 -3.60 7.78 10.17
CA LEU A 151 -3.97 7.17 8.90
C LEU A 151 -5.46 7.26 8.61
N THR A 152 -5.76 7.72 7.40
CA THR A 152 -7.10 7.81 6.81
C THR A 152 -7.26 6.85 5.63
N SER A 153 -6.16 6.51 4.94
CA SER A 153 -6.15 5.57 3.83
C SER A 153 -4.96 4.63 3.92
N LEU A 154 -5.21 3.32 3.79
CA LEU A 154 -4.20 2.27 3.75
C LEU A 154 -4.40 1.43 2.48
N THR A 155 -3.35 1.31 1.68
CA THR A 155 -3.32 0.42 0.51
C THR A 155 -2.21 -0.61 0.70
N ILE A 156 -2.55 -1.89 0.54
CA ILE A 156 -1.61 -3.00 0.63
C ILE A 156 -1.67 -3.75 -0.69
N ARG A 157 -0.56 -3.75 -1.42
CA ARG A 157 -0.40 -4.45 -2.68
C ARG A 157 0.51 -5.65 -2.49
N MET A 158 0.14 -6.81 -3.02
CA MET A 158 0.84 -8.07 -2.81
C MET A 158 1.19 -8.70 -4.15
N HIS A 159 2.48 -8.67 -4.45
CA HIS A 159 3.06 -9.18 -5.70
C HIS A 159 3.73 -10.54 -5.54
N SER A 160 3.74 -11.10 -4.33
CA SER A 160 4.29 -12.44 -4.08
C SER A 160 3.41 -13.22 -3.11
N ALA A 161 3.40 -14.55 -3.24
CA ALA A 161 2.86 -15.43 -2.21
C ALA A 161 3.69 -15.25 -0.93
N THR A 162 3.15 -14.48 0.01
CA THR A 162 3.79 -14.29 1.32
C THR A 162 3.60 -15.54 2.19
N SER A 163 4.58 -15.85 3.03
CA SER A 163 4.40 -16.79 4.14
C SER A 163 3.81 -16.12 5.38
N ASP A 164 3.78 -14.79 5.43
CA ASP A 164 3.41 -13.97 6.57
C ASP A 164 1.92 -13.60 6.57
N TYR A 165 1.09 -14.63 6.47
CA TYR A 165 -0.36 -14.50 6.58
C TYR A 165 -0.79 -13.97 7.94
N GLU A 166 -0.02 -14.27 8.98
CA GLU A 166 -0.26 -13.84 10.34
C GLU A 166 -0.04 -12.33 10.50
N GLY A 167 1.04 -11.77 9.95
CA GLY A 167 1.27 -10.32 9.97
C GLY A 167 0.13 -9.56 9.29
N LEU A 168 -0.35 -10.04 8.15
CA LEU A 168 -1.51 -9.47 7.45
C LEU A 168 -2.80 -9.58 8.28
N TYR A 169 -3.04 -10.75 8.88
CA TYR A 169 -4.19 -11.01 9.74
C TYR A 169 -4.20 -10.05 10.94
N GLN A 170 -3.06 -9.92 11.62
CA GLN A 170 -2.86 -9.02 12.75
C GLN A 170 -2.97 -7.54 12.37
N LEU A 171 -2.52 -7.18 11.17
CA LEU A 171 -2.65 -5.82 10.65
C LEU A 171 -4.12 -5.47 10.45
N CYS A 172 -4.90 -6.35 9.82
CA CYS A 172 -6.32 -6.14 9.60
C CYS A 172 -7.11 -6.03 10.92
N ARG A 173 -6.65 -6.70 11.98
CA ARG A 173 -7.25 -6.63 13.33
C ARG A 173 -6.71 -5.49 14.19
N SER A 174 -5.73 -4.72 13.71
CA SER A 174 -5.18 -3.60 14.45
C SER A 174 -6.13 -2.40 14.46
N THR A 175 -6.04 -1.56 15.50
CA THR A 175 -6.92 -0.39 15.65
C THR A 175 -6.46 0.77 14.80
N PHE A 176 -7.33 1.26 13.91
CA PHE A 176 -7.13 2.48 13.14
C PHE A 176 -8.35 3.40 13.29
N PRO A 177 -8.34 4.33 14.26
CA PRO A 177 -9.51 5.12 14.62
C PRO A 177 -9.96 6.13 13.57
N LYS A 178 -9.10 6.48 12.60
CA LYS A 178 -9.41 7.45 11.53
C LYS A 178 -9.40 6.85 10.13
N LEU A 179 -9.15 5.55 10.00
CA LEU A 179 -9.07 4.90 8.71
C LEU A 179 -10.44 4.87 8.06
N ARG A 180 -10.56 5.48 6.89
CA ARG A 180 -11.77 5.55 6.07
C ARG A 180 -11.67 4.64 4.87
N ASP A 181 -10.50 4.54 4.27
CA ASP A 181 -10.27 3.75 3.05
C ASP A 181 -9.25 2.64 3.30
N LEU A 182 -9.63 1.41 3.01
CA LEU A 182 -8.75 0.25 3.07
C LEU A 182 -8.75 -0.48 1.73
N LYS A 183 -7.59 -0.61 1.09
CA LYS A 183 -7.45 -1.23 -0.23
C LYS A 183 -6.48 -2.39 -0.18
N PHE A 184 -6.89 -3.54 -0.73
CA PHE A 184 -6.03 -4.70 -0.94
C PHE A 184 -5.95 -5.00 -2.43
N ASP A 185 -4.73 -5.07 -2.95
CA ASP A 185 -4.44 -5.52 -4.30
C ASP A 185 -3.55 -6.76 -4.21
N SER A 186 -4.01 -7.91 -4.67
CA SER A 186 -3.26 -9.17 -4.53
C SER A 186 -3.54 -10.08 -5.71
N GLU A 187 -2.48 -10.57 -6.35
CA GLU A 187 -2.60 -11.61 -7.37
C GLU A 187 -2.85 -13.00 -6.76
N TYR A 188 -2.74 -13.14 -5.44
CA TYR A 188 -2.77 -14.41 -4.73
C TYR A 188 -4.04 -14.59 -3.87
N PHE A 189 -4.58 -15.81 -3.89
CA PHE A 189 -5.80 -16.19 -3.18
C PHE A 189 -5.65 -16.18 -1.66
N THR A 190 -4.62 -16.85 -1.14
CA THR A 190 -4.46 -17.07 0.31
C THR A 190 -4.29 -15.77 1.11
N PRO A 191 -3.45 -14.80 0.69
CA PRO A 191 -3.31 -13.53 1.42
C PRO A 191 -4.62 -12.75 1.45
N LEU A 192 -5.31 -12.67 0.31
CA LEU A 192 -6.58 -11.98 0.22
C LEU A 192 -7.65 -12.61 1.12
N MET A 193 -7.75 -13.93 1.13
CA MET A 193 -8.67 -14.62 2.02
C MET A 193 -8.33 -14.44 3.49
N SER A 194 -7.05 -14.35 3.85
CA SER A 194 -6.63 -14.02 5.23
C SER A 194 -7.14 -12.63 5.64
N ALA A 195 -6.98 -11.63 4.76
CA ALA A 195 -7.50 -10.28 5.01
C ALA A 195 -9.03 -10.24 5.12
N ILE A 196 -9.75 -10.90 4.20
CA ILE A 196 -11.22 -10.99 4.23
C ILE A 196 -11.70 -11.65 5.54
N ARG A 197 -11.05 -12.73 5.97
CA ARG A 197 -11.39 -13.42 7.24
C ARG A 197 -11.11 -12.54 8.45
N ALA A 198 -9.95 -11.89 8.50
CA ALA A 198 -9.57 -11.00 9.60
C ALA A 198 -10.54 -9.82 9.78
N LEU A 199 -11.13 -9.36 8.68
CA LEU A 199 -12.13 -8.29 8.64
C LEU A 199 -13.56 -8.82 8.80
N SER A 200 -13.79 -10.13 8.81
CA SER A 200 -15.13 -10.70 8.97
C SER A 200 -15.52 -10.77 10.45
N PRO A 201 -16.80 -10.53 10.82
CA PRO A 201 -17.29 -10.63 12.20
C PRO A 201 -17.10 -12.00 12.85
N LEU A 202 -17.03 -13.07 12.06
CA LEU A 202 -17.10 -14.45 12.57
C LEU A 202 -15.83 -14.93 13.26
N ASP A 203 -14.73 -14.19 13.14
CA ASP A 203 -13.42 -14.58 13.67
C ASP A 203 -13.19 -14.12 15.13
N GLY A 204 -14.27 -13.82 15.88
CA GLY A 204 -14.23 -13.54 17.31
C GLY A 204 -15.58 -13.75 18.00
N ASP A 205 -15.57 -14.03 19.30
CA ASP A 205 -16.74 -14.27 20.17
C ASP A 205 -17.70 -13.06 20.33
N CYS A 206 -17.54 -12.00 19.53
CA CYS A 206 -18.36 -10.79 19.61
C CYS A 206 -19.40 -10.74 18.50
N ASN A 207 -20.67 -10.87 18.89
CA ASN A 207 -21.86 -10.62 18.06
C ASN A 207 -22.02 -9.16 17.59
N ASN A 208 -20.94 -8.38 17.47
CA ASN A 208 -20.99 -6.97 17.08
C ASN A 208 -20.82 -6.79 15.57
N LEU A 209 -21.65 -5.90 15.02
CA LEU A 209 -21.87 -5.65 13.59
C LEU A 209 -20.82 -4.74 12.91
N ARG A 210 -19.70 -4.42 13.56
CA ARG A 210 -18.62 -3.61 12.97
C ARG A 210 -17.31 -3.96 13.70
N PRO A 211 -16.15 -4.00 13.03
CA PRO A 211 -14.91 -4.30 13.71
C PRO A 211 -14.64 -3.07 14.58
N LEU A 212 -14.72 -3.21 15.91
CA LEU A 212 -14.50 -2.09 16.84
C LEU A 212 -13.15 -1.39 16.62
N HIS A 213 -12.22 -2.06 15.94
CA HIS A 213 -10.89 -1.57 15.60
C HIS A 213 -10.85 -0.64 14.36
N LEU A 214 -11.89 -0.59 13.50
CA LEU A 214 -11.97 0.30 12.32
C LEU A 214 -13.28 1.12 12.33
N SER A 215 -13.46 1.94 13.37
CA SER A 215 -14.72 2.66 13.63
C SER A 215 -15.05 3.76 12.62
N ALA A 216 -14.07 4.26 11.86
CA ALA A 216 -14.23 5.30 10.85
C ALA A 216 -14.27 4.77 9.41
N LEU A 217 -14.22 3.44 9.22
CA LEU A 217 -14.09 2.83 7.90
C LEU A 217 -15.32 3.08 7.04
N GLU A 218 -15.13 3.74 5.90
CA GLU A 218 -16.16 4.12 4.94
C GLU A 218 -16.09 3.24 3.69
N SER A 219 -14.89 2.76 3.32
CA SER A 219 -14.66 1.97 2.11
C SER A 219 -13.63 0.87 2.30
N ILE A 220 -13.95 -0.31 1.75
CA ILE A 220 -12.99 -1.41 1.58
C ILE A 220 -12.95 -1.76 0.10
N SER A 221 -11.77 -1.83 -0.50
CA SER A 221 -11.59 -2.29 -1.88
C SER A 221 -10.73 -3.54 -1.95
N TRP A 222 -11.20 -4.58 -2.66
CA TRP A 222 -10.43 -5.78 -2.98
C TRP A 222 -10.23 -5.91 -4.49
N TYR A 223 -8.97 -5.97 -4.90
CA TYR A 223 -8.51 -6.02 -6.28
C TYR A 223 -7.74 -7.33 -6.47
N SER A 224 -8.29 -8.29 -7.23
CA SER A 224 -7.61 -9.58 -7.39
C SER A 224 -8.21 -10.47 -8.49
N ASP A 225 -7.35 -11.06 -9.31
CA ASP A 225 -7.70 -12.18 -10.20
C ASP A 225 -8.08 -13.44 -9.40
N ALA A 226 -7.56 -13.56 -8.18
CA ALA A 226 -7.72 -14.74 -7.34
C ALA A 226 -9.10 -14.86 -6.70
N LEU A 227 -9.88 -13.78 -6.59
CA LEU A 227 -11.28 -13.82 -6.15
C LEU A 227 -12.13 -14.73 -7.06
N GLY A 228 -11.70 -14.91 -8.31
CA GLY A 228 -12.32 -15.83 -9.26
C GLY A 228 -12.18 -17.32 -8.90
N MET A 229 -11.17 -17.71 -8.12
CA MET A 229 -10.76 -19.11 -7.95
C MET A 229 -11.55 -19.92 -6.90
N ALA A 230 -12.31 -19.26 -6.01
CA ALA A 230 -13.09 -19.97 -4.98
C ALA A 230 -14.41 -19.24 -4.65
N PRO A 231 -15.38 -19.23 -5.58
CA PRO A 231 -16.62 -18.47 -5.45
C PRO A 231 -17.39 -18.77 -4.16
N ARG A 232 -17.50 -20.05 -3.76
CA ARG A 232 -18.25 -20.42 -2.55
C ARG A 232 -17.64 -19.79 -1.29
N ILE A 233 -16.30 -19.82 -1.16
CA ILE A 233 -15.59 -19.26 0.00
C ILE A 233 -15.81 -17.75 0.08
N LEU A 234 -15.74 -17.06 -1.07
CA LEU A 234 -16.03 -15.63 -1.14
C LEU A 234 -17.49 -15.33 -0.76
N LEU A 235 -18.44 -16.03 -1.36
CA LEU A 235 -19.87 -15.85 -1.08
C LEU A 235 -20.21 -16.08 0.39
N ASP A 236 -19.66 -17.13 1.00
CA ASP A 236 -19.87 -17.41 2.42
C ASP A 236 -19.25 -16.33 3.31
N SER A 237 -18.14 -15.72 2.88
CA SER A 237 -17.54 -14.57 3.58
C SER A 237 -18.43 -13.31 3.45
N LEU A 238 -18.96 -13.05 2.25
CA LEU A 238 -19.80 -11.89 1.96
C LEU A 238 -21.19 -11.96 2.59
N LYS A 239 -21.80 -13.14 2.70
CA LYS A 239 -23.11 -13.33 3.39
C LYS A 239 -23.11 -12.85 4.82
N ASN A 240 -21.96 -12.96 5.47
CA ASN A 240 -21.76 -12.63 6.87
C ASN A 240 -21.15 -11.24 7.03
N TRP A 241 -20.99 -10.50 5.94
CA TRP A 241 -20.50 -9.13 6.00
C TRP A 241 -21.54 -8.23 6.66
N TRP A 242 -21.07 -7.21 7.36
CA TRP A 242 -21.95 -6.28 8.04
C TRP A 242 -22.82 -5.52 7.04
N SER A 243 -24.11 -5.41 7.33
CA SER A 243 -25.09 -4.74 6.48
C SER A 243 -25.34 -3.28 6.87
N ASP A 244 -24.34 -2.59 7.44
CA ASP A 244 -24.54 -1.20 7.89
C ASP A 244 -24.48 -0.24 6.69
N GLU A 245 -25.39 0.73 6.65
CA GLU A 245 -25.65 1.60 5.49
C GLU A 245 -24.53 2.61 5.17
N ALA A 246 -23.41 2.55 5.90
CA ALA A 246 -22.30 3.51 5.78
C ALA A 246 -20.97 2.90 5.30
N LEU A 247 -20.88 1.57 5.14
CA LEU A 247 -19.67 0.91 4.66
C LEU A 247 -19.83 0.48 3.21
N HIS A 248 -19.12 1.14 2.31
CA HIS A 248 -19.04 0.77 0.91
C HIS A 248 -18.01 -0.34 0.71
N LEU A 249 -18.46 -1.54 0.37
CA LEU A 249 -17.55 -2.61 -0.03
C LEU A 249 -17.40 -2.60 -1.55
N HIS A 250 -16.20 -2.40 -2.06
CA HIS A 250 -15.86 -2.42 -3.49
C HIS A 250 -15.06 -3.67 -3.83
N LEU A 251 -15.55 -4.49 -4.76
CA LEU A 251 -14.89 -5.70 -5.23
C LEU A 251 -14.58 -5.57 -6.71
N GLU A 252 -13.31 -5.62 -7.09
CA GLU A 252 -12.91 -5.62 -8.49
C GLU A 252 -12.23 -6.94 -8.88
N PHE A 253 -12.80 -7.58 -9.90
CA PHE A 253 -12.31 -8.81 -10.50
C PHE A 253 -11.58 -8.48 -11.81
N TYR A 254 -10.25 -8.60 -11.80
CA TYR A 254 -9.43 -8.43 -13.00
C TYR A 254 -9.42 -9.71 -13.85
N GLY A 255 -8.94 -9.58 -15.09
CA GLY A 255 -9.22 -10.44 -16.24
C GLY A 255 -9.11 -11.95 -15.99
N TYR A 256 -10.17 -12.67 -16.37
CA TYR A 256 -10.30 -14.13 -16.24
C TYR A 256 -9.36 -14.90 -17.17
N SER A 257 -8.74 -15.95 -16.65
CA SER A 257 -8.43 -17.13 -17.47
C SER A 257 -9.71 -17.94 -17.73
N ARG A 258 -9.84 -18.58 -18.90
CA ARG A 258 -11.05 -19.35 -19.29
C ARG A 258 -11.49 -20.38 -18.24
N SER A 259 -10.54 -20.99 -17.53
CA SER A 259 -10.78 -21.97 -16.48
C SER A 259 -11.51 -21.39 -15.26
N GLN A 260 -11.26 -20.13 -14.90
CA GLN A 260 -11.90 -19.49 -13.73
C GLN A 260 -13.37 -19.11 -13.99
N GLN A 261 -13.82 -19.06 -15.26
CA GLN A 261 -15.23 -18.83 -15.57
C GLN A 261 -16.12 -20.06 -15.30
N GLU A 262 -15.54 -21.26 -15.35
CA GLU A 262 -16.27 -22.52 -15.15
C GLU A 262 -16.68 -22.71 -13.68
N ASP A 263 -15.86 -22.21 -12.74
CA ASP A 263 -16.17 -22.26 -11.30
C ASP A 263 -17.36 -21.38 -10.91
N TRP A 264 -17.56 -20.26 -11.61
CA TRP A 264 -18.70 -19.36 -11.42
C TRP A 264 -19.94 -19.82 -12.18
N THR A 265 -20.58 -20.87 -11.66
CA THR A 265 -21.86 -21.38 -12.18
C THR A 265 -22.97 -20.31 -12.15
N PRO A 266 -24.01 -20.39 -13.01
CA PRO A 266 -25.14 -19.46 -12.98
C PRO A 266 -25.77 -19.29 -11.60
N GLY A 267 -25.91 -20.38 -10.83
CA GLY A 267 -26.45 -20.32 -9.47
C GLY A 267 -25.59 -19.52 -8.50
N LEU A 268 -24.26 -19.61 -8.60
CA LEU A 268 -23.34 -18.81 -7.78
C LEU A 268 -23.36 -17.33 -8.16
N ARG A 269 -23.56 -17.00 -9.45
CA ARG A 269 -23.72 -15.62 -9.92
C ARG A 269 -25.04 -15.01 -9.44
N GLU A 270 -26.12 -15.78 -9.46
CA GLU A 270 -27.41 -15.35 -8.90
C GLU A 270 -27.34 -15.16 -7.39
N GLU A 271 -26.64 -16.06 -6.69
CA GLU A 271 -26.36 -15.93 -5.25
C GLU A 271 -25.57 -14.65 -4.96
N LEU A 272 -24.52 -14.35 -5.74
CA LEU A 272 -23.75 -13.11 -5.62
C LEU A 272 -24.64 -11.88 -5.81
N ARG A 273 -25.44 -11.83 -6.88
CA ARG A 273 -26.39 -10.74 -7.12
C ARG A 273 -27.38 -10.56 -5.98
N SER A 274 -27.84 -11.66 -5.39
CA SER A 274 -28.72 -11.60 -4.23
C SER A 274 -28.00 -11.06 -2.98
N ILE A 275 -26.70 -11.31 -2.81
CA ILE A 275 -25.92 -10.75 -1.70
C ILE A 275 -25.69 -9.26 -1.93
N VAL A 276 -25.29 -8.88 -3.14
CA VAL A 276 -25.11 -7.48 -3.58
C VAL A 276 -26.41 -6.69 -3.42
N GLY A 277 -27.55 -7.21 -3.85
CA GLY A 277 -28.82 -6.51 -3.69
C GLY A 277 -29.29 -6.35 -2.23
N ARG A 278 -28.72 -7.11 -1.30
CA ARG A 278 -29.07 -7.07 0.14
C ARG A 278 -28.11 -6.19 0.97
N HIS A 279 -26.92 -5.90 0.47
CA HIS A 279 -25.86 -5.20 1.20
C HIS A 279 -25.34 -4.03 0.35
N GLN A 280 -24.74 -2.99 0.94
CA GLN A 280 -24.13 -1.89 0.16
C GLN A 280 -22.77 -2.28 -0.44
N ILE A 281 -22.78 -3.31 -1.29
CA ILE A 281 -21.60 -3.85 -1.95
C ILE A 281 -21.64 -3.41 -3.41
N GLU A 282 -20.58 -2.77 -3.87
CA GLU A 282 -20.31 -2.54 -5.28
C GLU A 282 -19.37 -3.62 -5.80
N ILE A 283 -19.76 -4.26 -6.91
CA ILE A 283 -18.94 -5.25 -7.59
C ILE A 283 -18.68 -4.79 -9.01
N ILE A 284 -17.41 -4.65 -9.36
CA ILE A 284 -16.92 -4.50 -10.73
C ILE A 284 -16.35 -5.85 -11.17
N TRP A 285 -17.02 -6.49 -12.12
CA TRP A 285 -16.61 -7.78 -12.66
C TRP A 285 -16.19 -7.62 -14.12
N ALA A 286 -14.92 -7.88 -14.43
CA ALA A 286 -14.39 -7.77 -15.79
C ALA A 286 -14.68 -6.40 -16.46
N GLY A 287 -14.71 -5.33 -15.66
CA GLY A 287 -15.02 -3.97 -16.10
C GLY A 287 -16.50 -3.60 -16.07
N ASP A 288 -17.41 -4.54 -15.83
CA ASP A 288 -18.85 -4.29 -15.74
C ASP A 288 -19.34 -4.28 -14.29
N LYS A 289 -20.19 -3.30 -13.94
CA LYS A 289 -20.83 -3.23 -12.62
C LYS A 289 -21.98 -4.26 -12.54
N ILE A 290 -21.99 -5.08 -11.49
CA ILE A 290 -23.04 -6.09 -11.21
C ILE A 290 -24.04 -5.56 -10.19
#